data_AF-A0A835V4P0-F1
#
_entry.id   AF-A0A835V4P0-F1
#
_cell.length_a   1.000
_cell.length_b   1.000
_cell.length_c   1.000
_cell.angle_alpha   90.00
_cell.angle_beta   90.00
_cell.angle_gamma   90.00
#
_symmetry.space_group_name_H-M   'P 1'
#
loop_
_entity.id
_entity.type
_entity.pdbx_description
1 polymer ?
#
loop_
_entity_poly.entity_id
_entity_poly.type
_entity_poly.pdbx_seq_one_letter_code
_entity_poly.pdbx_strand_id
1 'polypeptide(L)'
;MKYYDELIGKAKCHAVRVETNKEHGKGVISNRKFAEGDLILKDEVLVAAQHSSNKVVARKSTIADCDWEAVHSLLCTGKNASSLQRDALIKFNEHAHRTNDIFILAAKVIAFTILRYRRMKVLSFDGSKQPIVLNSKVESNLSLLLEAWKPFAMGFKRRWWDCIALPDDVDSCDEISFRMQIRDLAFASLQLLKEAIFDDECAPLFSLEIYGHIIGMFELNNLDLVVASPVEDYFIYIDDLPLDEKEEAEKLTRPLLDALGDDYSICCQGTAFFPIQSCMNHSCCPNAKAFKREEDKDGQAVIIADRPISPGEEITISYIDEGLPYDERQALLADYGFKCCCPKCKKEQVLR
;
A
#
# COMPACT_ATOMS: atom_id res chain seq x y z
N MET A 1 -8.66 -9.81 -13.74
CA MET A 1 -9.40 -9.04 -14.76
C MET A 1 -10.70 -8.51 -14.19
N LYS A 2 -11.73 -9.33 -13.97
CA LYS A 2 -13.03 -8.88 -13.39
C LYS A 2 -12.92 -7.95 -12.17
N TYR A 3 -11.99 -8.24 -11.24
CA TYR A 3 -11.75 -7.37 -10.08
C TYR A 3 -11.35 -5.93 -10.46
N TYR A 4 -10.43 -5.76 -11.42
CA TYR A 4 -10.02 -4.42 -11.87
C TYR A 4 -11.15 -3.73 -12.61
N ASP A 5 -11.93 -4.45 -13.43
CA ASP A 5 -13.08 -3.89 -14.12
C ASP A 5 -14.14 -3.37 -13.12
N GLU A 6 -14.39 -4.13 -12.05
CA GLU A 6 -15.26 -3.71 -10.94
C GLU A 6 -14.70 -2.50 -10.18
N LEU A 7 -13.38 -2.49 -9.90
CA LEU A 7 -12.72 -1.40 -9.17
C LEU A 7 -12.73 -0.09 -9.97
N ILE A 8 -12.33 -0.17 -11.24
CA ILE A 8 -12.34 0.93 -12.20
C ILE A 8 -13.78 1.45 -12.41
N GLY A 9 -14.76 0.54 -12.50
CA GLY A 9 -16.17 0.88 -12.57
C GLY A 9 -16.68 1.63 -11.34
N LYS A 10 -16.29 1.21 -10.12
CA LYS A 10 -16.63 1.90 -8.87
C LYS A 10 -16.00 3.28 -8.77
N ALA A 11 -14.75 3.42 -9.21
CA ALA A 11 -14.06 4.70 -9.31
C ALA A 11 -14.62 5.62 -10.42
N LYS A 12 -15.61 5.14 -11.21
CA LYS A 12 -16.18 5.83 -12.37
C LYS A 12 -15.11 6.27 -13.39
N CYS A 13 -13.97 5.58 -13.43
CA CYS A 13 -12.83 5.94 -14.26
C CYS A 13 -12.74 5.04 -15.49
N HIS A 14 -13.65 5.18 -16.45
CA HIS A 14 -13.64 4.36 -17.68
C HIS A 14 -12.50 4.71 -18.66
N ALA A 15 -11.60 5.61 -18.27
CA ALA A 15 -10.52 6.10 -19.12
C ALA A 15 -9.35 5.12 -19.25
N VAL A 16 -9.25 4.13 -18.37
CA VAL A 16 -8.19 3.12 -18.36
C VAL A 16 -8.75 1.72 -18.18
N ARG A 17 -7.95 0.71 -18.52
CA ARG A 17 -8.20 -0.70 -18.21
C ARG A 17 -6.90 -1.40 -17.84
N VAL A 18 -6.95 -2.41 -16.99
CA VAL A 18 -5.79 -3.28 -16.75
C VAL A 18 -5.81 -4.39 -17.80
N GLU A 19 -4.68 -4.72 -18.38
CA GLU A 19 -4.48 -5.88 -19.26
C GLU A 19 -3.36 -6.78 -18.71
N THR A 20 -3.27 -8.02 -19.20
CA THR A 20 -2.17 -8.93 -18.87
C THR A 20 -1.50 -9.40 -20.14
N ASN A 21 -0.21 -9.10 -20.25
CA ASN A 21 0.70 -9.51 -21.30
C ASN A 21 1.60 -10.66 -20.80
N LYS A 22 1.96 -11.59 -21.68
CA LYS A 22 2.90 -12.69 -21.39
C LYS A 22 4.32 -12.21 -21.09
N GLU A 23 4.74 -11.09 -21.68
CA GLU A 23 6.11 -10.60 -21.56
C GLU A 23 6.33 -9.71 -20.34
N HIS A 24 5.38 -8.81 -20.05
CA HIS A 24 5.54 -7.75 -19.04
C HIS A 24 4.58 -7.89 -17.86
N GLY A 25 3.78 -8.97 -17.82
CA GLY A 25 2.78 -9.16 -16.77
C GLY A 25 1.59 -8.21 -16.95
N LYS A 26 1.15 -7.58 -15.86
CA LYS A 26 0.01 -6.65 -15.92
C LYS A 26 0.46 -5.29 -16.45
N GLY A 27 -0.42 -4.59 -17.14
CA GLY A 27 -0.19 -3.23 -17.62
C GLY A 27 -1.48 -2.42 -17.57
N VAL A 28 -1.37 -1.10 -17.44
CA VAL A 28 -2.51 -0.18 -17.52
C VAL A 28 -2.57 0.41 -18.92
N ILE A 29 -3.70 0.22 -19.61
CA ILE A 29 -3.89 0.65 -21.00
C ILE A 29 -4.90 1.79 -21.04
N SER A 30 -4.60 2.82 -21.84
CA SER A 30 -5.54 3.91 -22.06
C SER A 30 -6.72 3.49 -22.95
N ASN A 31 -7.94 3.83 -22.55
CA ASN A 31 -9.15 3.68 -23.37
C ASN A 31 -9.44 4.91 -24.23
N ARG A 32 -8.77 6.05 -23.97
CA ARG A 32 -9.03 7.33 -24.63
C ARG A 32 -7.74 8.11 -24.90
N LYS A 33 -7.87 9.28 -25.50
CA LYS A 33 -6.74 10.21 -25.64
C LYS A 33 -6.58 11.04 -24.37
N PHE A 34 -5.34 11.28 -23.96
CA PHE A 34 -4.98 12.28 -22.94
C PHE A 34 -4.03 13.32 -23.54
N ALA A 35 -4.21 14.58 -23.17
CA ALA A 35 -3.22 15.63 -23.32
C ALA A 35 -2.23 15.63 -22.13
N GLU A 36 -1.10 16.31 -22.29
CA GLU A 36 -0.17 16.55 -21.20
C GLU A 36 -0.86 17.34 -20.06
N GLY A 37 -0.63 16.93 -18.81
CA GLY A 37 -1.26 17.48 -17.61
C GLY A 37 -2.64 16.89 -17.26
N ASP A 38 -3.26 16.13 -18.17
CA ASP A 38 -4.58 15.53 -17.92
C ASP A 38 -4.54 14.57 -16.73
N LEU A 39 -5.60 14.58 -15.93
CA LEU A 39 -5.83 13.57 -14.90
C LEU A 39 -6.16 12.23 -15.56
N ILE A 40 -5.33 11.22 -15.32
CA ILE A 40 -5.55 9.85 -15.81
C ILE A 40 -6.38 9.07 -14.79
N LEU A 41 -5.95 9.07 -13.53
CA LEU A 41 -6.50 8.21 -12.49
C LEU A 41 -6.26 8.82 -11.10
N LYS A 42 -7.25 8.70 -10.23
CA LYS A 42 -7.07 8.77 -8.78
C LYS A 42 -7.31 7.36 -8.24
N ASP A 43 -6.26 6.72 -7.75
CA ASP A 43 -6.34 5.35 -7.22
C ASP A 43 -6.46 5.38 -5.70
N GLU A 44 -7.45 4.66 -5.20
CA GLU A 44 -7.76 4.61 -3.78
C GLU A 44 -6.75 3.74 -3.04
N VAL A 45 -6.43 4.15 -1.82
CA VAL A 45 -5.56 3.35 -0.95
C VAL A 45 -6.30 2.07 -0.56
N LEU A 46 -5.72 0.90 -0.87
CA LEU A 46 -6.26 -0.36 -0.38
C LEU A 46 -5.79 -0.66 1.04
N VAL A 47 -4.53 -0.37 1.33
CA VAL A 47 -3.93 -0.48 2.67
C VAL A 47 -2.76 0.49 2.79
N ALA A 48 -2.64 1.13 3.95
CA ALA A 48 -1.56 2.05 4.26
C ALA A 48 -1.02 1.82 5.67
N ALA A 49 0.23 2.16 5.90
CA ALA A 49 0.80 2.35 7.22
C ALA A 49 1.50 3.72 7.27
N GLN A 50 1.23 4.46 8.33
CA GLN A 50 1.95 5.70 8.64
C GLN A 50 3.33 5.31 9.19
N HIS A 51 4.38 6.04 8.80
CA HIS A 51 5.71 5.83 9.35
C HIS A 51 5.75 6.17 10.84
N SER A 52 6.59 5.47 11.60
CA SER A 52 6.72 5.64 13.04
C SER A 52 7.24 7.03 13.46
N SER A 53 7.89 7.76 12.54
CA SER A 53 8.36 9.13 12.73
C SER A 53 7.25 10.17 12.86
N ASN A 54 6.03 9.86 12.43
CA ASN A 54 4.94 10.82 12.49
C ASN A 54 4.33 10.95 13.89
N LYS A 55 3.98 12.17 14.28
CA LYS A 55 3.10 12.38 15.44
C LYS A 55 1.67 11.96 15.04
N VAL A 56 1.06 11.06 15.80
CA VAL A 56 -0.28 10.52 15.51
C VAL A 56 -1.30 11.65 15.50
N VAL A 57 -1.81 12.00 14.32
CA VAL A 57 -2.91 12.94 14.16
C VAL A 57 -4.01 12.24 13.38
N ALA A 58 -5.01 11.71 14.08
CA ALA A 58 -6.21 11.18 13.44
C ALA A 58 -7.04 12.35 12.89
N ARG A 59 -7.38 12.32 11.59
CA ARG A 59 -8.27 13.30 10.95
C ARG A 59 -9.65 12.66 10.72
N LYS A 60 -10.71 13.36 11.13
CA LYS A 60 -12.17 13.05 10.99
C LYS A 60 -12.64 11.71 11.57
N SER A 61 -13.70 11.76 12.39
CA SER A 61 -14.32 10.60 13.03
C SER A 61 -14.75 9.51 12.04
N THR A 62 -15.30 9.88 10.88
CA THR A 62 -15.80 8.91 9.89
C THR A 62 -14.72 8.05 9.25
N ILE A 63 -13.50 8.58 9.04
CA ILE A 63 -12.37 7.82 8.48
C ILE A 63 -11.81 6.89 9.55
N ALA A 64 -11.73 7.35 10.80
CA ALA A 64 -11.32 6.53 11.93
C ALA A 64 -12.28 5.34 12.15
N ASP A 65 -13.59 5.54 11.99
CA ASP A 65 -14.59 4.48 12.08
C ASP A 65 -14.40 3.44 10.96
N CYS A 66 -14.19 3.89 9.71
CA CYS A 66 -13.91 2.99 8.60
C CYS A 66 -12.62 2.17 8.78
N ASP A 67 -11.52 2.78 9.25
CA ASP A 67 -10.27 2.08 9.54
C ASP A 67 -10.43 1.10 10.71
N TRP A 68 -11.18 1.49 11.75
CA TRP A 68 -11.52 0.62 12.88
C TRP A 68 -12.23 -0.66 12.44
N GLU A 69 -13.29 -0.52 11.63
CA GLU A 69 -14.07 -1.65 11.11
C GLU A 69 -13.31 -2.50 10.09
N ALA A 70 -12.43 -1.88 9.30
CA ALA A 70 -11.71 -2.56 8.24
C ALA A 70 -10.47 -3.30 8.74
N VAL A 71 -9.74 -2.73 9.71
CA VAL A 71 -8.40 -3.21 10.09
C VAL A 71 -8.12 -3.02 11.57
N HIS A 72 -8.23 -1.78 12.08
CA HIS A 72 -7.59 -1.38 13.33
C HIS A 72 -8.18 -2.08 14.57
N SER A 73 -9.46 -2.47 14.54
CA SER A 73 -10.08 -3.20 15.67
C SER A 73 -9.34 -4.48 16.07
N LEU A 74 -8.65 -5.17 15.15
CA LEU A 74 -7.82 -6.34 15.46
C LEU A 74 -6.39 -6.00 15.90
N LEU A 75 -5.88 -4.84 15.49
CA LEU A 75 -4.49 -4.43 15.74
C LEU A 75 -4.38 -3.35 16.83
N CYS A 76 -5.49 -3.02 17.49
CA CYS A 76 -5.55 -1.98 18.50
C CYS A 76 -4.83 -2.40 19.79
N THR A 77 -3.87 -1.59 20.23
CA THR A 77 -3.20 -1.73 21.53
C THR A 77 -3.93 -1.01 22.67
N GLY A 78 -5.09 -0.42 22.38
CA GLY A 78 -5.89 0.35 23.33
C GLY A 78 -6.47 -0.48 24.49
N LYS A 79 -7.03 0.22 25.48
CA LYS A 79 -7.55 -0.38 26.72
C LYS A 79 -8.72 -1.36 26.53
N ASN A 80 -9.33 -1.39 25.35
CA ASN A 80 -10.48 -2.23 25.04
C ASN A 80 -10.11 -3.66 24.59
N ALA A 81 -8.84 -3.93 24.24
CA ALA A 81 -8.36 -5.28 23.94
C ALA A 81 -8.19 -6.14 25.22
N SER A 82 -8.20 -7.46 25.10
CA SER A 82 -7.80 -8.33 26.21
C SER A 82 -6.33 -8.06 26.58
N SER A 83 -5.95 -8.25 27.85
CA SER A 83 -4.57 -7.98 28.30
C SER A 83 -3.54 -8.80 27.54
N LEU A 84 -3.79 -10.10 27.36
CA LEU A 84 -2.89 -11.01 26.64
C LEU A 84 -2.72 -10.63 25.16
N GLN A 85 -3.81 -10.31 24.47
CA GLN A 85 -3.76 -9.86 23.07
C GLN A 85 -3.00 -8.54 22.93
N ARG A 86 -3.24 -7.60 23.85
CA ARG A 86 -2.53 -6.31 23.88
C ARG A 86 -1.03 -6.50 24.02
N ASP A 87 -0.59 -7.32 24.97
CA ASP A 87 0.83 -7.55 25.23
C ASP A 87 1.52 -8.21 24.03
N ALA A 88 0.85 -9.14 23.35
CA ALA A 88 1.35 -9.75 22.12
C ALA A 88 1.46 -8.72 20.97
N LEU A 89 0.44 -7.87 20.79
CA LEU A 89 0.47 -6.79 19.79
C LEU A 89 1.57 -5.76 20.05
N ILE A 90 1.82 -5.40 21.31
CA ILE A 90 2.91 -4.49 21.67
C ILE A 90 4.26 -5.08 21.25
N LYS A 91 4.53 -6.35 21.59
CA LYS A 91 5.76 -7.05 21.18
C LYS A 91 5.91 -7.13 19.66
N PHE A 92 4.81 -7.38 18.96
CA PHE A 92 4.79 -7.38 17.49
C PHE A 92 5.18 -6.01 16.92
N ASN A 93 4.57 -4.92 17.42
CA ASN A 93 4.87 -3.57 16.94
C ASN A 93 6.32 -3.16 17.26
N GLU A 94 6.82 -3.47 18.46
CA GLU A 94 8.22 -3.25 18.83
C GLU A 94 9.18 -4.01 17.91
N HIS A 95 8.87 -5.27 17.60
CA HIS A 95 9.65 -6.05 16.65
C HIS A 95 9.65 -5.40 15.26
N ALA A 96 8.49 -5.02 14.74
CA ALA A 96 8.35 -4.40 13.43
C ALA A 96 9.17 -3.09 13.35
N HIS A 97 8.96 -2.16 14.28
CA HIS A 97 9.69 -0.88 14.29
C HIS A 97 11.19 -1.03 14.45
N ARG A 98 11.67 -2.06 15.16
CA ARG A 98 13.10 -2.31 15.32
C ARG A 98 13.74 -2.96 14.10
N THR A 99 12.96 -3.60 13.24
CA THR A 99 13.49 -4.48 12.18
C THR A 99 13.05 -4.05 10.79
N ASN A 100 11.75 -4.06 10.51
CA ASN A 100 11.19 -3.58 9.26
C ASN A 100 9.69 -3.23 9.42
N ASP A 101 9.34 -1.97 9.13
CA ASP A 101 7.96 -1.45 9.20
C ASP A 101 7.01 -2.15 8.21
N ILE A 102 7.53 -2.87 7.20
CA ILE A 102 6.74 -3.68 6.26
C ILE A 102 5.87 -4.72 6.96
N PHE A 103 6.28 -5.18 8.14
CA PHE A 103 5.49 -6.13 8.93
C PHE A 103 4.17 -5.54 9.40
N ILE A 104 4.12 -4.23 9.67
CA ILE A 104 2.87 -3.54 10.01
C ILE A 104 1.90 -3.60 8.83
N LEU A 105 2.37 -3.35 7.60
CA LEU A 105 1.55 -3.49 6.39
C LEU A 105 1.06 -4.92 6.20
N ALA A 106 1.93 -5.92 6.42
CA ALA A 106 1.55 -7.32 6.32
C ALA A 106 0.50 -7.72 7.37
N ALA A 107 0.61 -7.22 8.59
CA ALA A 107 -0.40 -7.41 9.63
C ALA A 107 -1.73 -6.77 9.27
N LYS A 108 -1.73 -5.57 8.69
CA LYS A 108 -2.94 -4.90 8.21
C LYS A 108 -3.66 -5.69 7.12
N VAL A 109 -2.93 -6.32 6.21
CA VAL A 109 -3.48 -7.19 5.17
C VAL A 109 -4.17 -8.42 5.76
N ILE A 110 -3.54 -9.08 6.73
CA ILE A 110 -4.13 -10.24 7.43
C ILE A 110 -5.38 -9.79 8.21
N ALA A 111 -5.28 -8.73 9.00
CA ALA A 111 -6.39 -8.20 9.78
C ALA A 111 -7.58 -7.80 8.90
N PHE A 112 -7.32 -7.10 7.79
CA PHE A 112 -8.35 -6.76 6.80
C PHE A 112 -9.05 -8.00 6.28
N THR A 113 -8.28 -9.02 5.90
CA THR A 113 -8.83 -10.24 5.31
C THR A 113 -9.69 -11.00 6.33
N ILE A 114 -9.25 -11.09 7.59
CA ILE A 114 -10.01 -11.71 8.68
C ILE A 114 -11.32 -10.95 8.94
N LEU A 115 -11.27 -9.63 9.08
CA LEU A 115 -12.47 -8.81 9.36
C LEU A 115 -13.45 -8.83 8.19
N ARG A 116 -12.95 -8.84 6.96
CA ARG A 116 -13.77 -9.00 5.76
C ARG A 116 -14.42 -10.40 5.70
N TYR A 117 -13.65 -11.46 5.98
CA TYR A 117 -14.16 -12.83 6.04
C TYR A 117 -15.29 -12.96 7.08
N ARG A 118 -15.07 -12.46 8.30
CA ARG A 118 -16.07 -12.48 9.38
C ARG A 118 -17.37 -11.78 8.96
N ARG A 119 -17.28 -10.59 8.35
CA ARG A 119 -18.46 -9.85 7.85
C ARG A 119 -19.22 -10.63 6.76
N MET A 120 -18.51 -11.15 5.77
CA MET A 120 -19.12 -11.93 4.68
C MET A 120 -19.80 -13.20 5.20
N LYS A 121 -19.20 -13.85 6.19
CA LYS A 121 -19.74 -15.02 6.85
C LYS A 121 -21.05 -14.70 7.57
N VAL A 122 -21.10 -13.64 8.39
CA VAL A 122 -22.34 -13.20 9.08
C VAL A 122 -23.48 -12.96 8.09
N LEU A 123 -23.22 -12.27 6.98
CA LEU A 123 -24.22 -12.01 5.94
C LEU A 123 -24.71 -13.28 5.23
N SER A 124 -23.86 -14.30 5.13
CA SER A 124 -24.21 -15.59 4.49
C SER A 124 -25.14 -16.44 5.37
N PHE A 125 -25.04 -16.32 6.71
CA PHE A 125 -25.89 -17.04 7.65
C PHE A 125 -27.29 -16.42 7.79
N ASP A 126 -27.42 -15.10 7.68
CA ASP A 126 -28.73 -14.43 7.76
C ASP A 126 -29.65 -14.75 6.56
N GLY A 127 -29.07 -15.20 5.44
CA GLY A 127 -29.80 -15.60 4.23
C GLY A 127 -30.13 -17.10 4.10
N SER A 128 -29.57 -18.00 4.92
CA SER A 128 -29.63 -19.46 4.69
C SER A 128 -30.29 -20.24 5.84
N LYS A 129 -31.60 -20.46 5.76
CA LYS A 129 -32.36 -21.37 6.64
C LYS A 129 -32.27 -22.85 6.22
N GLN A 130 -31.11 -23.38 5.83
CA GLN A 130 -30.98 -24.81 5.52
C GLN A 130 -29.73 -25.47 6.14
N PRO A 131 -29.80 -26.77 6.51
CA PRO A 131 -28.70 -27.47 7.14
C PRO A 131 -27.67 -27.88 6.09
N ILE A 132 -26.47 -27.29 6.16
CA ILE A 132 -25.35 -27.57 5.25
C ILE A 132 -24.47 -28.69 5.85
N VAL A 133 -24.11 -29.69 5.03
CA VAL A 133 -23.27 -30.84 5.40
C VAL A 133 -21.82 -30.39 5.72
N LEU A 134 -21.14 -31.06 6.66
CA LEU A 134 -19.82 -30.64 7.19
C LEU A 134 -18.74 -30.43 6.10
N ASN A 135 -18.64 -31.30 5.09
CA ASN A 135 -17.67 -31.14 3.99
C ASN A 135 -17.99 -29.93 3.11
N SER A 136 -19.27 -29.68 2.82
CA SER A 136 -19.67 -28.46 2.09
C SER A 136 -19.44 -27.17 2.89
N LYS A 137 -19.34 -27.25 4.22
CA LYS A 137 -19.03 -26.10 5.08
C LYS A 137 -17.56 -25.70 4.99
N VAL A 138 -16.63 -26.66 4.90
CA VAL A 138 -15.19 -26.38 4.76
C VAL A 138 -14.88 -25.74 3.40
N GLU A 139 -15.43 -26.29 2.31
CA GLU A 139 -15.27 -25.71 0.97
C GLU A 139 -15.91 -24.32 0.87
N SER A 140 -17.08 -24.13 1.49
CA SER A 140 -17.75 -22.82 1.58
C SER A 140 -16.91 -21.79 2.35
N ASN A 141 -16.32 -22.17 3.48
CA ASN A 141 -15.46 -21.29 4.27
C ASN A 141 -14.18 -20.89 3.52
N LEU A 142 -13.53 -21.82 2.83
CA LEU A 142 -12.35 -21.52 2.02
C LEU A 142 -12.70 -20.59 0.87
N SER A 143 -13.83 -20.82 0.18
CA SER A 143 -14.31 -19.93 -0.87
C SER A 143 -14.57 -18.51 -0.36
N LEU A 144 -15.19 -18.38 0.82
CA LEU A 144 -15.41 -17.08 1.46
C LEU A 144 -14.08 -16.40 1.83
N LEU A 145 -13.10 -17.15 2.34
CA LEU A 145 -11.79 -16.61 2.66
C LEU A 145 -11.04 -16.13 1.41
N LEU A 146 -11.14 -16.87 0.30
CA LEU A 146 -10.58 -16.45 -0.99
C LEU A 146 -11.23 -15.17 -1.53
N GLU A 147 -12.56 -15.03 -1.40
CA GLU A 147 -13.25 -13.79 -1.77
C GLU A 147 -12.93 -12.62 -0.82
N ALA A 148 -12.64 -12.90 0.46
CA ALA A 148 -12.14 -11.90 1.39
C ALA A 148 -10.71 -11.45 1.01
N TRP A 149 -9.85 -12.38 0.58
CA TRP A 149 -8.47 -12.15 0.14
C TRP A 149 -8.35 -11.47 -1.23
N LYS A 150 -9.40 -11.58 -2.07
CA LYS A 150 -9.42 -11.12 -3.47
C LYS A 150 -8.84 -9.72 -3.73
N PRO A 151 -9.01 -8.69 -2.88
CA PRO A 151 -8.37 -7.39 -3.10
C PRO A 151 -6.84 -7.47 -3.15
N PHE A 152 -6.22 -8.33 -2.34
CA PHE A 152 -4.76 -8.51 -2.28
C PHE A 152 -4.25 -9.64 -3.17
N ALA A 153 -5.10 -10.58 -3.58
CA ALA A 153 -4.76 -11.62 -4.55
C ALA A 153 -4.17 -11.06 -5.85
N MET A 154 -4.51 -9.80 -6.16
CA MET A 154 -4.08 -9.11 -7.35
C MET A 154 -2.70 -8.43 -7.20
N GLY A 155 -2.19 -8.23 -5.99
CA GLY A 155 -0.83 -7.74 -5.74
C GLY A 155 0.23 -8.83 -5.65
N PHE A 156 -0.14 -10.11 -5.88
CA PHE A 156 0.75 -11.25 -5.69
C PHE A 156 2.11 -11.08 -6.40
N LYS A 157 3.19 -11.19 -5.61
CA LYS A 157 4.60 -11.20 -6.05
C LYS A 157 5.30 -12.41 -5.43
N ARG A 158 6.58 -12.61 -5.76
CA ARG A 158 7.42 -13.64 -5.12
C ARG A 158 7.53 -13.38 -3.62
N ARG A 159 7.96 -14.40 -2.87
CA ARG A 159 8.19 -14.25 -1.43
C ARG A 159 9.31 -13.26 -1.21
N TRP A 160 9.21 -12.47 -0.14
CA TRP A 160 10.16 -11.41 0.17
C TRP A 160 11.62 -11.86 0.10
N TRP A 161 11.97 -12.96 0.78
CA TRP A 161 13.33 -13.49 0.75
C TRP A 161 13.75 -13.96 -0.64
N ASP A 162 12.86 -14.29 -1.57
CA ASP A 162 13.24 -14.66 -2.94
C ASP A 162 13.48 -13.45 -3.86
N CYS A 163 13.02 -12.25 -3.48
CA CYS A 163 13.02 -11.08 -4.38
C CYS A 163 13.63 -9.80 -3.83
N ILE A 164 13.92 -9.71 -2.52
CA ILE A 164 14.63 -8.54 -1.98
C ILE A 164 16.00 -8.39 -2.66
N ALA A 165 16.41 -7.16 -2.96
CA ALA A 165 17.75 -6.90 -3.50
C ALA A 165 18.83 -7.34 -2.50
N LEU A 166 19.98 -7.76 -3.00
CA LEU A 166 21.15 -7.97 -2.16
C LEU A 166 21.73 -6.59 -1.81
N PRO A 167 21.98 -6.29 -0.53
CA PRO A 167 22.72 -5.09 -0.14
C PRO A 167 24.12 -5.07 -0.79
N ASP A 168 24.64 -3.88 -1.08
CA ASP A 168 25.96 -3.70 -1.71
C ASP A 168 27.12 -4.31 -0.90
N ASP A 169 26.94 -4.49 0.41
CA ASP A 169 27.90 -5.06 1.34
C ASP A 169 27.80 -6.59 1.48
N VAL A 170 26.84 -7.24 0.80
CA VAL A 170 26.67 -8.70 0.82
C VAL A 170 27.30 -9.31 -0.44
N ASP A 171 28.36 -10.12 -0.25
CA ASP A 171 28.94 -10.87 -1.36
C ASP A 171 27.94 -11.92 -1.88
N SER A 172 27.96 -12.14 -3.20
CA SER A 172 27.26 -13.24 -3.87
C SER A 172 27.44 -14.61 -3.20
N CYS A 173 28.59 -14.88 -2.57
CA CYS A 173 28.80 -16.14 -1.83
C CYS A 173 27.96 -16.25 -0.55
N ASP A 174 27.56 -15.12 0.03
CA ASP A 174 26.76 -15.02 1.25
C ASP A 174 25.26 -14.89 1.00
N GLU A 175 24.82 -14.85 -0.26
CA GLU A 175 23.41 -14.69 -0.64
C GLU A 175 22.52 -15.69 0.10
N ILE A 176 22.88 -16.98 0.14
CA ILE A 176 22.05 -18.01 0.81
C ILE A 176 21.86 -17.67 2.29
N SER A 177 22.91 -17.22 2.97
CA SER A 177 22.87 -16.84 4.39
C SER A 177 21.96 -15.62 4.60
N PHE A 178 22.12 -14.59 3.78
CA PHE A 178 21.27 -13.40 3.80
C PHE A 178 19.80 -13.75 3.61
N ARG A 179 19.48 -14.54 2.58
CA ARG A 179 18.12 -14.98 2.27
C ARG A 179 17.49 -15.77 3.43
N MET A 180 18.28 -16.60 4.12
CA MET A 180 17.84 -17.31 5.32
C MET A 180 17.53 -16.35 6.47
N GLN A 181 18.38 -15.34 6.72
CA GLN A 181 18.14 -14.33 7.77
C GLN A 181 16.85 -13.55 7.53
N ILE A 182 16.59 -13.13 6.27
CA ILE A 182 15.34 -12.45 5.90
C ILE A 182 14.12 -13.35 6.16
N ARG A 183 14.22 -14.64 5.82
CA ARG A 183 13.17 -15.61 6.07
C ARG A 183 12.92 -15.82 7.58
N ASP A 184 13.98 -15.91 8.37
CA ASP A 184 13.89 -16.06 9.83
C ASP A 184 13.27 -14.83 10.50
N LEU A 185 13.57 -13.63 9.98
CA LEU A 185 12.97 -12.39 10.44
C LEU A 185 11.46 -12.37 10.16
N ALA A 186 11.04 -12.74 8.94
CA ALA A 186 9.63 -12.88 8.59
C ALA A 186 8.92 -13.93 9.47
N PHE A 187 9.61 -15.04 9.79
CA PHE A 187 9.08 -16.06 10.68
C PHE A 187 8.86 -15.54 12.11
N ALA A 188 9.85 -14.85 12.68
CA ALA A 188 9.75 -14.28 14.03
C ALA A 188 8.58 -13.28 14.14
N SER A 189 8.47 -12.37 13.16
CA SER A 189 7.37 -11.42 13.05
C SER A 189 6.01 -12.13 12.96
N LEU A 190 5.90 -13.18 12.13
CA LEU A 190 4.68 -13.96 11.99
C LEU A 190 4.27 -14.68 13.28
N GLN A 191 5.20 -15.20 14.08
CA GLN A 191 4.85 -15.84 15.36
C GLN A 191 4.26 -14.83 16.34
N LEU A 192 4.85 -13.64 16.45
CA LEU A 192 4.31 -12.57 17.29
C LEU A 192 2.91 -12.15 16.85
N LEU A 193 2.68 -12.04 15.52
CA LEU A 193 1.36 -11.73 14.99
C LEU A 193 0.33 -12.84 15.24
N LYS A 194 0.73 -14.11 15.15
CA LYS A 194 -0.12 -15.26 15.49
C LYS A 194 -0.58 -15.20 16.95
N GLU A 195 0.34 -14.97 17.88
CA GLU A 195 0.01 -14.85 19.31
C GLU A 195 -1.03 -13.75 19.56
N ALA A 196 -1.02 -12.70 18.74
CA ALA A 196 -1.91 -11.55 18.86
C ALA A 196 -3.30 -11.75 18.25
N ILE A 197 -3.39 -12.25 17.02
CA ILE A 197 -4.64 -12.17 16.23
C ILE A 197 -5.03 -13.47 15.51
N PHE A 198 -4.44 -14.62 15.88
CA PHE A 198 -4.74 -15.89 15.23
C PHE A 198 -6.24 -16.24 15.27
N ASP A 199 -6.72 -16.78 14.16
CA ASP A 199 -8.09 -17.23 13.95
C ASP A 199 -8.05 -18.57 13.22
N ASP A 200 -8.60 -19.63 13.84
CA ASP A 200 -8.55 -21.01 13.32
C ASP A 200 -9.16 -21.13 11.92
N GLU A 201 -10.22 -20.37 11.63
CA GLU A 201 -10.88 -20.42 10.32
C GLU A 201 -10.09 -19.69 9.24
N CYS A 202 -9.18 -18.80 9.65
CA CYS A 202 -8.27 -18.07 8.78
C CYS A 202 -6.82 -18.57 8.89
N ALA A 203 -6.59 -19.75 9.49
CA ALA A 203 -5.26 -20.32 9.71
C ALA A 203 -4.33 -20.30 8.48
N PRO A 204 -4.80 -20.51 7.22
CA PRO A 204 -3.93 -20.39 6.04
C PRO A 204 -3.21 -19.04 5.91
N LEU A 205 -3.84 -17.93 6.32
CA LEU A 205 -3.23 -16.59 6.27
C LEU A 205 -1.96 -16.48 7.13
N PHE A 206 -1.82 -17.37 8.12
CA PHE A 206 -0.70 -17.41 9.03
C PHE A 206 0.35 -18.46 8.65
N SER A 207 0.41 -18.87 7.39
CA SER A 207 1.55 -19.63 6.86
C SER A 207 2.71 -18.69 6.55
N LEU A 208 3.95 -19.15 6.79
CA LEU A 208 5.14 -18.37 6.44
C LEU A 208 5.18 -18.06 4.95
N GLU A 209 4.74 -19.00 4.11
CA GLU A 209 4.63 -18.79 2.67
C GLU A 209 3.70 -17.63 2.35
N ILE A 210 2.44 -17.62 2.81
CA ILE A 210 1.51 -16.52 2.52
C ILE A 210 2.03 -15.19 3.09
N TYR A 211 2.59 -15.19 4.29
CA TYR A 211 3.18 -13.99 4.89
C TYR A 211 4.34 -13.44 4.05
N GLY A 212 5.22 -14.31 3.55
CA GLY A 212 6.31 -13.92 2.66
C GLY A 212 5.83 -13.33 1.33
N HIS A 213 4.73 -13.85 0.75
CA HIS A 213 4.12 -13.27 -0.46
C HIS A 213 3.45 -11.91 -0.18
N ILE A 214 2.84 -11.74 1.01
CA ILE A 214 2.28 -10.44 1.43
C ILE A 214 3.40 -9.40 1.53
N ILE A 215 4.51 -9.74 2.17
CA ILE A 215 5.64 -8.80 2.30
C ILE A 215 6.23 -8.49 0.93
N GLY A 216 6.47 -9.51 0.09
CA GLY A 216 6.98 -9.33 -1.27
C GLY A 216 6.07 -8.52 -2.19
N MET A 217 4.75 -8.51 -1.95
CA MET A 217 3.82 -7.61 -2.63
C MET A 217 4.16 -6.14 -2.35
N PHE A 218 4.58 -5.80 -1.14
CA PHE A 218 4.83 -4.42 -0.78
C PHE A 218 6.21 -3.93 -1.26
N GLU A 219 7.24 -4.75 -1.11
CA GLU A 219 8.62 -4.43 -1.53
C GLU A 219 8.74 -4.08 -3.03
N LEU A 220 7.88 -4.63 -3.88
CA LEU A 220 7.94 -4.44 -5.33
C LEU A 220 6.81 -3.58 -5.91
N ASN A 221 5.89 -3.05 -5.09
CA ASN A 221 4.75 -2.27 -5.59
C ASN A 221 4.45 -1.00 -4.78
N ASN A 222 5.14 -0.75 -3.67
CA ASN A 222 4.82 0.37 -2.80
C ASN A 222 5.12 1.73 -3.43
N LEU A 223 4.27 2.68 -3.10
CA LEU A 223 4.48 4.10 -3.37
C LEU A 223 4.54 4.83 -2.03
N ASP A 224 5.48 5.77 -1.90
CA ASP A 224 5.54 6.66 -0.74
C ASP A 224 4.28 7.52 -0.70
N LEU A 225 3.63 7.51 0.45
CA LEU A 225 2.45 8.29 0.72
C LEU A 225 2.84 9.52 1.52
N VAL A 226 2.68 10.69 0.93
CA VAL A 226 2.83 11.98 1.62
C VAL A 226 1.47 12.68 1.65
N VAL A 227 1.03 13.07 2.84
CA VAL A 227 -0.20 13.84 3.03
C VAL A 227 0.17 15.12 3.79
N ALA A 228 -0.36 16.25 3.33
CA ALA A 228 -0.22 17.55 3.98
C ALA A 228 -0.54 17.46 5.48
N SER A 229 0.14 18.28 6.28
CA SER A 229 -0.14 18.29 7.72
C SER A 229 -1.60 18.67 7.96
N PRO A 230 -2.33 17.98 8.85
CA PRO A 230 -3.68 18.38 9.24
C PRO A 230 -3.79 19.81 9.78
N VAL A 231 -2.66 20.37 10.27
CA VAL A 231 -2.55 21.72 10.84
C VAL A 231 -2.27 22.79 9.78
N GLU A 232 -1.86 22.40 8.57
CA GLU A 232 -1.58 23.34 7.47
C GLU A 232 -2.81 24.17 7.09
N ASP A 233 -4.00 23.54 7.02
CA ASP A 233 -5.27 24.24 6.77
C ASP A 233 -5.59 25.29 7.85
N TYR A 234 -5.11 25.10 9.09
CA TYR A 234 -5.26 26.09 10.15
C TYR A 234 -4.36 27.31 9.88
N PHE A 235 -3.11 27.14 9.46
CA PHE A 235 -2.23 28.29 9.16
C PHE A 235 -2.72 29.10 7.98
N ILE A 236 -3.17 28.43 6.92
CA ILE A 236 -3.78 29.09 5.76
C ILE A 236 -4.99 29.94 6.22
N TYR A 237 -5.88 29.35 7.03
CA TYR A 237 -7.04 30.06 7.57
C TYR A 237 -6.64 31.28 8.42
N ILE A 238 -5.67 31.13 9.32
CA ILE A 238 -5.20 32.20 10.21
C ILE A 238 -4.54 33.34 9.43
N ASP A 239 -3.81 33.03 8.36
CA ASP A 239 -3.16 34.05 7.53
C ASP A 239 -4.16 34.89 6.72
N ASP A 240 -5.34 34.34 6.40
CA ASP A 240 -6.42 35.03 5.70
C ASP A 240 -7.29 35.91 6.62
N LEU A 241 -7.12 35.85 7.95
CA LEU A 241 -7.92 36.62 8.90
C LEU A 241 -7.49 38.09 9.03
N PRO A 242 -8.43 39.01 9.35
CA PRO A 242 -8.10 40.35 9.85
C PRO A 242 -7.17 40.30 11.07
N LEU A 243 -6.32 41.32 11.25
CA LEU A 243 -5.28 41.34 12.29
C LEU A 243 -5.81 41.11 13.72
N ASP A 244 -6.97 41.70 14.05
CA ASP A 244 -7.61 41.57 15.34
C ASP A 244 -8.14 40.15 15.60
N GLU A 245 -8.78 39.54 14.60
CA GLU A 245 -9.24 38.14 14.67
C GLU A 245 -8.07 37.15 14.68
N LYS A 246 -6.99 37.45 13.95
CA LYS A 246 -5.76 36.67 13.91
C LYS A 246 -5.11 36.59 15.29
N GLU A 247 -4.92 37.73 15.96
CA GLU A 247 -4.32 37.77 17.30
C GLU A 247 -5.15 36.97 18.32
N GLU A 248 -6.48 37.06 18.26
CA GLU A 248 -7.37 36.31 19.15
C GLU A 248 -7.29 34.81 18.87
N ALA A 249 -7.36 34.40 17.61
CA ALA A 249 -7.31 33.00 17.19
C ALA A 249 -5.97 32.36 17.53
N GLU A 250 -4.85 33.05 17.27
CA GLU A 250 -3.50 32.59 17.63
C GLU A 250 -3.35 32.42 19.14
N LYS A 251 -3.85 33.37 19.94
CA LYS A 251 -3.81 33.27 21.40
C LYS A 251 -4.59 32.08 21.94
N LEU A 252 -5.74 31.78 21.35
CA LEU A 252 -6.58 30.64 21.73
C LEU A 252 -5.91 29.30 21.41
N THR A 253 -5.20 29.22 20.28
CA THR A 253 -4.67 27.99 19.71
C THR A 253 -3.20 27.73 20.07
N ARG A 254 -2.45 28.74 20.52
CA ARG A 254 -1.05 28.61 20.97
C ARG A 254 -0.82 27.44 21.93
N PRO A 255 -1.64 27.21 22.99
CA PRO A 255 -1.40 26.10 23.90
C PRO A 255 -1.50 24.72 23.23
N LEU A 256 -2.34 24.59 22.20
CA LEU A 256 -2.47 23.36 21.43
C LEU A 256 -1.24 23.16 20.53
N LEU A 257 -0.77 24.21 19.86
CA LEU A 257 0.43 24.18 19.03
C LEU A 257 1.68 23.87 19.86
N ASP A 258 1.82 24.49 21.03
CA ASP A 258 2.90 24.24 21.98
C ASP A 258 2.91 22.76 22.44
N ALA A 259 1.73 22.17 22.65
CA ALA A 259 1.59 20.76 23.02
C ALA A 259 1.95 19.80 21.87
N LEU A 260 1.72 20.21 20.61
CA LEU A 260 2.13 19.44 19.43
C LEU A 260 3.64 19.54 19.16
N GLY A 261 4.28 20.63 19.60
CA GLY A 261 5.68 20.96 19.36
C GLY A 261 5.97 21.31 17.89
N ASP A 262 7.23 21.61 17.55
CA ASP A 262 7.59 22.22 16.26
C ASP A 262 7.28 21.36 15.00
N ASP A 263 7.08 20.06 15.19
CA ASP A 263 6.84 19.09 14.11
C ASP A 263 5.39 19.11 13.57
N TYR A 264 4.48 19.92 14.11
CA TYR A 264 3.09 19.96 13.63
C TYR A 264 2.98 20.40 12.17
N SER A 265 4.01 21.04 11.61
CA SER A 265 4.07 21.52 10.23
C SER A 265 4.60 20.46 9.26
N ILE A 266 5.11 19.33 9.78
CA ILE A 266 5.68 18.27 8.97
C ILE A 266 4.55 17.44 8.33
N CYS A 267 4.67 17.18 7.04
CA CYS A 267 3.75 16.31 6.31
C CYS A 267 3.70 14.90 6.92
N CYS A 268 2.53 14.27 6.88
CA CYS A 268 2.38 12.88 7.29
C CYS A 268 2.94 11.96 6.20
N GLN A 269 3.95 11.16 6.55
CA GLN A 269 4.57 10.18 5.67
C GLN A 269 4.07 8.77 5.96
N GLY A 270 3.99 7.95 4.93
CA GLY A 270 3.60 6.56 5.06
C GLY A 270 3.90 5.78 3.81
N THR A 271 3.48 4.53 3.82
CA THR A 271 3.60 3.63 2.70
C THR A 271 2.23 3.02 2.43
N ALA A 272 1.85 2.97 1.15
CA ALA A 272 0.53 2.51 0.74
C ALA A 272 0.58 1.63 -0.51
N PHE A 273 -0.42 0.76 -0.63
CA PHE A 273 -0.65 -0.07 -1.81
C PHE A 273 -1.89 0.42 -2.57
N PHE A 274 -1.70 0.64 -3.86
CA PHE A 274 -2.66 1.22 -4.79
C PHE A 274 -2.95 0.23 -5.93
N PRO A 275 -4.11 -0.45 -5.93
CA PRO A 275 -4.31 -1.65 -6.75
C PRO A 275 -4.11 -1.47 -8.26
N ILE A 276 -4.46 -0.30 -8.81
CA ILE A 276 -4.37 0.01 -10.23
C ILE A 276 -2.99 0.61 -10.54
N GLN A 277 -2.50 1.54 -9.72
CA GLN A 277 -1.16 2.13 -9.90
C GLN A 277 -0.07 1.06 -9.84
N SER A 278 -0.18 0.07 -8.94
CA SER A 278 0.76 -1.07 -8.86
C SER A 278 0.74 -1.98 -10.11
N CYS A 279 -0.18 -1.75 -11.06
CA CYS A 279 -0.17 -2.43 -12.37
C CYS A 279 0.51 -1.61 -13.48
N MET A 280 0.96 -0.38 -13.21
CA MET A 280 1.62 0.46 -14.21
C MET A 280 3.08 0.06 -14.35
N ASN A 281 3.49 -0.31 -15.57
CA ASN A 281 4.85 -0.72 -15.84
C ASN A 281 5.81 0.47 -15.91
N HIS A 282 7.10 0.14 -15.77
CA HIS A 282 8.19 1.11 -15.87
C HIS A 282 8.53 1.48 -17.32
N SER A 283 8.90 2.75 -17.53
CA SER A 283 9.68 3.18 -18.69
C SER A 283 10.64 4.30 -18.29
N CYS A 284 11.91 4.25 -18.72
CA CYS A 284 12.85 5.38 -18.54
C CYS A 284 12.52 6.60 -19.43
N CYS A 285 11.45 6.51 -20.23
CA CYS A 285 10.80 7.63 -20.90
C CYS A 285 9.29 7.47 -20.68
N PRO A 286 8.80 7.73 -19.47
CA PRO A 286 7.42 7.47 -19.10
C PRO A 286 6.45 8.37 -19.88
N ASN A 287 5.16 8.07 -19.80
CA ASN A 287 4.11 8.95 -20.33
C ASN A 287 3.16 9.46 -19.26
N ALA A 288 3.32 9.01 -18.02
CA ALA A 288 2.59 9.47 -16.87
C ALA A 288 3.50 9.55 -15.65
N LYS A 289 3.06 10.29 -14.63
CA LYS A 289 3.74 10.40 -13.33
C LYS A 289 2.75 10.45 -12.19
N ALA A 290 3.20 9.99 -11.01
CA ALA A 290 2.48 10.22 -9.77
C ALA A 290 2.74 11.65 -9.31
N PHE A 291 1.68 12.45 -9.19
CA PHE A 291 1.78 13.86 -8.83
C PHE A 291 0.51 14.33 -8.12
N LYS A 292 0.65 14.73 -6.85
CA LYS A 292 -0.44 15.35 -6.08
C LYS A 292 -0.51 16.84 -6.41
N ARG A 293 -1.71 17.31 -6.74
CA ARG A 293 -2.02 18.74 -6.93
C ARG A 293 -2.45 19.34 -5.59
N GLU A 294 -2.60 20.66 -5.53
CA GLU A 294 -3.01 21.37 -4.31
C GLU A 294 -4.40 20.92 -3.81
N GLU A 295 -5.30 20.55 -4.72
CA GLU A 295 -6.61 20.02 -4.37
C GLU A 295 -6.60 18.57 -3.85
N ASP A 296 -5.49 17.84 -4.04
CA ASP A 296 -5.36 16.42 -3.70
C ASP A 296 -4.87 16.24 -2.25
N LYS A 297 -5.74 16.58 -1.32
CA LYS A 297 -5.45 16.58 0.14
C LYS A 297 -5.60 15.21 0.81
N ASP A 298 -5.94 14.17 0.06
CA ASP A 298 -6.20 12.83 0.58
C ASP A 298 -5.03 11.86 0.33
N GLY A 299 -5.25 10.60 0.70
CA GLY A 299 -4.25 9.55 0.57
C GLY A 299 -4.10 8.97 -0.84
N GLN A 300 -4.88 9.41 -1.83
CA GLN A 300 -4.96 8.76 -3.14
C GLN A 300 -3.67 8.89 -3.94
N ALA A 301 -3.39 7.91 -4.79
CA ALA A 301 -2.36 8.03 -5.81
C ALA A 301 -2.95 8.75 -7.02
N VAL A 302 -2.42 9.93 -7.33
CA VAL A 302 -2.88 10.77 -8.43
C VAL A 302 -1.92 10.61 -9.60
N ILE A 303 -2.43 10.07 -10.70
CA ILE A 303 -1.65 9.83 -11.92
C ILE A 303 -2.06 10.83 -12.98
N ILE A 304 -1.08 11.58 -13.48
CA ILE A 304 -1.28 12.58 -14.54
C ILE A 304 -0.45 12.23 -15.77
N ALA A 305 -0.94 12.61 -16.95
CA ALA A 305 -0.21 12.47 -18.20
C ALA A 305 0.97 13.44 -18.24
N ASP A 306 2.15 12.93 -18.54
CA ASP A 306 3.38 13.74 -18.68
C ASP A 306 3.64 14.13 -20.14
N ARG A 307 2.98 13.43 -21.08
CA ARG A 307 2.94 13.76 -22.51
C ARG A 307 1.61 13.26 -23.10
N PRO A 308 1.26 13.61 -24.35
CA PRO A 308 0.08 13.04 -24.99
C PRO A 308 0.11 11.50 -25.03
N ILE A 309 -1.03 10.88 -24.70
CA ILE A 309 -1.22 9.42 -24.68
C ILE A 309 -2.36 9.06 -25.64
N SER A 310 -2.13 8.08 -26.51
CA SER A 310 -3.14 7.61 -27.47
C SER A 310 -4.04 6.51 -26.89
N PRO A 311 -5.28 6.34 -27.39
CA PRO A 311 -6.08 5.15 -27.06
C PRO A 311 -5.33 3.87 -27.43
N GLY A 312 -5.30 2.90 -26.52
CA GLY A 312 -4.57 1.64 -26.68
C GLY A 312 -3.09 1.72 -26.32
N GLU A 313 -2.54 2.90 -26.03
CA GLU A 313 -1.17 3.04 -25.53
C GLU A 313 -1.11 2.61 -24.04
N GLU A 314 -0.03 1.92 -23.68
CA GLU A 314 0.26 1.57 -22.29
C GLU A 314 0.70 2.80 -21.51
N ILE A 315 0.09 2.98 -20.33
CA ILE A 315 0.44 4.02 -19.37
C ILE A 315 1.61 3.50 -18.55
N THR A 316 2.74 4.20 -18.63
CA THR A 316 3.98 3.85 -17.95
C THR A 316 4.43 5.01 -17.08
N ILE A 317 4.95 4.66 -15.90
CA ILE A 317 5.56 5.58 -14.95
C ILE A 317 7.05 5.27 -14.82
N SER A 318 7.81 6.16 -14.17
CA SER A 318 9.18 5.83 -13.77
C SER A 318 9.20 5.27 -12.36
N TYR A 319 10.09 4.32 -12.10
CA TYR A 319 10.31 3.72 -10.77
C TYR A 319 11.59 4.25 -10.12
N ILE A 320 12.40 4.95 -10.90
CA ILE A 320 13.76 5.38 -10.57
C ILE A 320 13.96 6.78 -11.16
N ASP A 321 15.09 7.42 -10.88
CA ASP A 321 15.47 8.64 -11.58
C ASP A 321 15.86 8.34 -13.04
N GLU A 322 15.04 8.78 -14.00
CA GLU A 322 15.34 8.66 -15.42
C GLU A 322 16.58 9.44 -15.88
N GLY A 323 17.07 10.41 -15.10
CA GLY A 323 18.26 11.21 -15.39
C GLY A 323 19.58 10.43 -15.27
N LEU A 324 19.58 9.31 -14.54
CA LEU A 324 20.78 8.50 -14.31
C LEU A 324 21.31 7.86 -15.61
N PRO A 325 22.62 7.54 -15.69
CA PRO A 325 23.21 6.80 -16.81
C PRO A 325 22.57 5.42 -17.06
N TYR A 326 22.70 4.90 -18.29
CA TYR A 326 22.10 3.61 -18.68
C TYR A 326 22.39 2.47 -17.70
N ASP A 327 23.66 2.27 -17.30
CA ASP A 327 24.03 1.16 -16.42
C ASP A 327 23.42 1.29 -15.04
N GLU A 328 23.44 2.49 -14.47
CA GLU A 328 22.86 2.77 -13.16
C GLU A 328 21.35 2.51 -13.18
N ARG A 329 20.65 2.95 -14.23
CA ARG A 329 19.22 2.65 -14.40
C ARG A 329 18.96 1.16 -14.52
N GLN A 330 19.76 0.41 -15.28
CA GLN A 330 19.58 -1.04 -15.43
C GLN A 330 19.89 -1.79 -14.13
N ALA A 331 20.88 -1.33 -13.35
CA ALA A 331 21.21 -1.88 -12.04
C ALA A 331 20.05 -1.69 -11.06
N LEU A 332 19.53 -0.46 -10.91
CA LEU A 332 18.39 -0.19 -10.02
C LEU A 332 17.13 -0.98 -10.43
N LEU A 333 16.89 -1.17 -11.73
CA LEU A 333 15.72 -1.93 -12.21
C LEU A 333 15.90 -3.44 -12.06
N ALA A 334 17.14 -3.92 -11.93
CA ALA A 334 17.41 -5.33 -11.63
C ALA A 334 16.87 -5.72 -10.24
N ASP A 335 16.81 -4.79 -9.30
CA ASP A 335 16.19 -4.98 -7.97
C ASP A 335 14.67 -5.23 -8.06
N TYR A 336 14.03 -4.67 -9.09
CA TYR A 336 12.64 -4.97 -9.44
C TYR A 336 12.49 -6.29 -10.21
N GLY A 337 13.60 -6.97 -10.52
CA GLY A 337 13.64 -8.28 -11.17
C GLY A 337 13.48 -8.25 -12.69
N PHE A 338 13.76 -7.13 -13.36
CA PHE A 338 13.67 -7.04 -14.82
C PHE A 338 14.75 -6.15 -15.47
N LYS A 339 14.96 -6.34 -16.77
CA LYS A 339 15.82 -5.49 -17.60
C LYS A 339 14.96 -4.56 -18.45
N CYS A 340 15.19 -3.25 -18.40
CA CYS A 340 14.35 -2.31 -19.14
C CYS A 340 14.74 -2.23 -20.62
N CYS A 341 13.75 -2.45 -21.50
CA CYS A 341 13.88 -2.43 -22.95
C CYS A 341 13.07 -1.28 -23.60
N CYS A 342 12.82 -0.18 -22.87
CA CYS A 342 12.10 0.98 -23.40
C CYS A 342 12.89 1.67 -24.54
N PRO A 343 12.25 2.57 -25.32
CA PRO A 343 12.90 3.27 -26.43
C PRO A 343 14.21 3.98 -26.04
N LYS A 344 14.25 4.63 -24.86
CA LYS A 344 15.47 5.28 -24.34
C LYS A 344 16.61 4.27 -24.12
N CYS A 345 16.32 3.18 -23.41
CA CYS A 345 17.29 2.13 -23.13
C CYS A 345 17.79 1.41 -24.39
N LYS A 346 16.90 1.14 -25.37
CA LYS A 346 17.30 0.56 -26.65
C LYS A 346 18.25 1.46 -27.43
N LYS A 347 17.97 2.78 -27.45
CA LYS A 347 18.83 3.75 -28.13
C LYS A 347 20.21 3.83 -27.48
N GLU A 348 20.26 3.93 -26.15
CA GLU A 348 21.52 4.04 -25.41
C GLU A 348 22.35 2.75 -25.45
N GLN A 349 21.70 1.58 -25.52
CA GLN A 349 22.39 0.29 -25.66
C GLN A 349 23.12 0.15 -27.01
N VAL A 350 22.59 0.72 -28.10
CA VAL A 350 23.20 0.67 -29.44
C VAL A 350 24.37 1.65 -29.59
N LEU A 351 24.42 2.69 -28.74
CA LEU A 351 25.50 3.69 -28.73
C LEU A 351 26.73 3.24 -27.92
N ARG A 352 26.72 2.00 -27.44
CA ARG A 352 27.83 1.30 -26.79
C ARG A 352 28.44 0.31 -27.75
#